data_AF-A0A527DIW6-F1
#
_entry.id   AF-A0A527DIW6-F1
#
_cell.length_a   1.000
_cell.length_b   1.000
_cell.length_c   1.000
_cell.angle_alpha   90.00
_cell.angle_beta   90.00
_cell.angle_gamma   90.00
#
_symmetry.space_group_name_H-M   'P 1'
#
loop_
_entity.id
_entity.type
_entity.pdbx_description
1 polymer ?
#
loop_
_entity_poly.entity_id
_entity_poly.type
_entity_poly.pdbx_seq_one_letter_code
_entity_poly.pdbx_strand_id
1 'polypeptide(L)'
;EMAATVVVKIGPIKATFNGEVTLKNLKPPHSYTIQGEGKGGIAGFAKGGADVTLTEDGPDTTVLKYAAKADVGGKIAQLGSRLIESTSKKLAGQFFSSFGEKVGG
;
A
#
# COMPACT_ATOMS: atom_id res chain seq x y z
N GLU A 1 16.74 -0.30 -3.32
CA GLU A 1 15.58 0.30 -4.02
C GLU A 1 14.88 -0.82 -4.76
N MET A 2 13.55 -0.93 -4.63
CA MET A 2 12.77 -2.03 -5.23
C MET A 2 11.84 -1.47 -6.29
N ALA A 3 12.02 -1.88 -7.54
CA ALA A 3 11.13 -1.53 -8.64
C ALA A 3 10.02 -2.59 -8.76
N ALA A 4 8.78 -2.14 -8.91
CA ALA A 4 7.62 -3.01 -9.07
C ALA A 4 6.66 -2.44 -10.13
N THR A 5 6.16 -3.31 -10.99
CA THR A 5 5.07 -2.99 -11.91
C THR A 5 3.78 -3.56 -11.33
N VAL A 6 2.81 -2.68 -11.05
CA VAL A 6 1.51 -3.03 -10.49
C VAL A 6 0.42 -2.76 -11.51
N VAL A 7 -0.32 -3.80 -11.91
CA VAL A 7 -1.51 -3.67 -12.74
C VAL A 7 -2.73 -3.72 -11.84
N VAL A 8 -3.49 -2.62 -11.80
CA VAL A 8 -4.67 -2.49 -10.94
C VAL A 8 -5.87 -2.06 -11.76
N LYS A 9 -7.02 -2.68 -11.48
CA LYS A 9 -8.30 -2.32 -12.08
C LYS A 9 -9.10 -1.45 -11.11
N ILE A 10 -9.36 -0.21 -11.49
CA ILE A 10 -10.08 0.80 -10.71
C ILE A 10 -11.35 1.15 -11.50
N GLY A 11 -12.47 0.53 -11.14
CA GLY A 11 -13.72 0.65 -11.91
C GLY A 11 -13.53 0.19 -13.38
N PRO A 12 -13.87 1.01 -14.38
CA PRO A 12 -13.68 0.67 -15.80
C PRO A 12 -12.21 0.83 -16.25
N ILE A 13 -11.34 1.46 -15.45
CA ILE A 13 -9.97 1.75 -15.83
C ILE A 13 -9.06 0.59 -15.41
N LYS A 14 -8.29 0.06 -16.38
CA LYS A 14 -7.14 -0.81 -16.11
C LYS A 14 -5.89 0.06 -16.19
N ALA A 15 -5.24 0.28 -15.05
CA ALA A 15 -4.05 1.10 -14.95
C ALA A 15 -2.83 0.21 -14.66
N THR A 16 -1.73 0.48 -15.35
CA THR A 16 -0.43 -0.13 -15.07
C THR A 16 0.45 0.94 -14.47
N PHE A 17 0.87 0.75 -13.23
CA PHE A 17 1.75 1.65 -12.51
C PHE A 17 3.14 1.03 -12.45
N ASN A 18 4.13 1.77 -12.93
CA ASN A 18 5.52 1.47 -12.63
C ASN A 18 5.89 2.29 -11.41
N GLY A 19 6.29 1.60 -10.35
CA GLY A 19 6.51 2.23 -9.07
C GLY A 19 7.73 1.70 -8.34
N GLU A 20 8.18 2.54 -7.43
CA GLU A 20 9.29 2.26 -6.54
C GLU A 20 8.76 2.21 -5.11
N VAL A 21 9.27 1.24 -4.36
CA VAL A 21 8.96 1.09 -2.94
C VAL A 21 10.24 1.27 -2.13
N THR A 22 10.13 2.11 -1.11
CA THR A 22 11.20 2.37 -0.14
C THR A 22 10.69 2.14 1.27
N LEU A 23 11.54 1.56 2.12
CA LEU A 23 11.31 1.47 3.55
C LEU A 23 12.14 2.56 4.23
N LYS A 24 11.52 3.30 5.13
CA LYS A 24 12.12 4.41 5.89
C LYS A 24 11.79 4.26 7.37
N ASN A 25 12.46 5.04 8.21
CA ASN A 25 12.22 5.10 9.64
C ASN A 25 12.22 3.70 10.30
N LEU A 26 13.09 2.82 9.84
CA LEU A 26 13.21 1.46 10.33
C LEU A 26 13.63 1.50 11.80
N LYS A 27 12.78 0.94 12.67
CA LYS A 27 13.07 0.70 14.08
C LYS A 27 12.75 -0.76 14.40
N PRO A 28 13.56 -1.73 13.95
CA PRO A 28 13.31 -3.14 14.23
C PRO A 28 13.38 -3.43 15.74
N PRO A 29 12.52 -4.33 16.27
CA PRO A 29 11.40 -5.02 15.62
C PRO A 29 10.08 -4.24 15.66
N HIS A 30 10.08 -2.97 16.10
CA HIS A 30 8.88 -2.26 16.52
C HIS A 30 8.12 -1.50 15.42
N SER A 31 8.80 -0.88 14.45
CA SER A 31 8.10 -0.03 13.48
C SER A 31 8.90 0.25 12.22
N TYR A 32 8.19 0.65 11.16
CA TYR A 32 8.77 1.16 9.93
C TYR A 32 7.75 1.96 9.11
N THR A 33 8.23 2.81 8.21
CA THR A 33 7.40 3.51 7.23
C THR A 33 7.63 2.90 5.85
N ILE A 34 6.56 2.51 5.17
CA ILE A 34 6.54 2.16 3.76
C ILE A 34 6.23 3.42 2.96
N GLN A 35 7.03 3.74 1.95
CA GLN A 35 6.69 4.74 0.94
C GLN A 35 6.71 4.10 -0.43
N GLY A 36 5.64 4.32 -1.18
CA GLY A 36 5.50 3.87 -2.56
C GLY A 36 5.07 5.03 -3.45
N GLU A 37 5.65 5.12 -4.62
CA GLU A 37 5.13 5.97 -5.69
C GLU A 37 5.04 5.21 -6.99
N GLY A 38 4.05 5.54 -7.82
CA GLY A 38 3.78 4.87 -9.07
C GLY A 38 3.28 5.84 -10.13
N LYS A 39 3.84 5.71 -11.34
CA LYS A 39 3.42 6.46 -12.53
C LYS A 39 2.65 5.54 -13.46
N GLY A 40 1.42 5.92 -13.79
CA GLY A 40 0.49 5.18 -14.64
C GLY A 40 0.29 5.76 -16.04
N GLY A 41 1.19 6.63 -16.49
CA GLY A 41 1.10 7.32 -17.78
C GLY A 41 -0.18 8.16 -17.87
N ILE A 42 -1.00 7.89 -18.89
CA ILE A 42 -2.28 8.59 -19.14
C ILE A 42 -3.26 8.42 -17.98
N ALA A 43 -3.18 7.32 -17.23
CA ALA A 43 -4.07 7.06 -16.11
C ALA A 43 -3.78 8.00 -14.91
N GLY A 44 -2.56 8.53 -14.81
CA GLY A 44 -2.14 9.47 -13.78
C GLY A 44 -1.01 8.92 -12.92
N PHE A 45 -0.98 9.33 -11.65
CA PHE A 45 0.02 8.90 -10.68
C PHE A 45 -0.63 8.60 -9.33
N ALA A 46 0.05 7.76 -8.55
CA ALA A 46 -0.29 7.50 -7.16
C ALA A 46 0.97 7.60 -6.32
N LYS A 47 0.89 8.30 -5.19
CA LYS A 47 1.89 8.27 -4.13
C LYS A 47 1.19 7.81 -2.87
N GLY A 48 1.87 7.00 -2.08
CA GLY A 48 1.29 6.51 -0.84
C GLY A 48 2.36 6.09 0.13
N GLY A 49 1.93 5.94 1.37
CA GLY A 49 2.76 5.38 2.40
C GLY A 49 1.94 4.80 3.52
N ALA A 50 2.57 3.98 4.32
CA ALA A 50 1.99 3.42 5.52
C ALA A 50 3.01 3.45 6.64
N ASP A 51 2.62 4.00 7.78
CA ASP A 51 3.36 3.83 9.02
C ASP A 51 2.87 2.54 9.67
N VAL A 52 3.81 1.62 9.93
CA VAL A 52 3.55 0.30 10.51
C VAL A 52 4.18 0.23 11.88
N THR A 53 3.41 -0.25 12.85
CA THR A 53 3.89 -0.58 14.21
C THR A 53 3.54 -2.02 14.53
N LEU A 54 4.49 -2.72 15.14
CA LEU A 54 4.41 -4.09 15.57
C LEU A 54 4.49 -4.11 17.10
N THR A 55 3.57 -4.82 17.74
CA THR A 55 3.50 -4.94 19.19
C THR A 55 3.30 -6.41 19.55
N GLU A 56 4.14 -6.93 20.44
CA GLU A 56 3.98 -8.27 20.99
C GLU A 56 2.69 -8.36 21.80
N ASP A 57 1.95 -9.46 21.64
CA ASP A 57 0.70 -9.74 22.36
C ASP A 57 0.70 -11.18 22.90
N GLY A 58 1.70 -11.48 23.73
CA GLY A 58 2.00 -12.82 24.22
C GLY A 58 3.15 -13.48 23.45
N PRO A 59 3.46 -14.75 23.77
CA PRO A 59 4.68 -15.42 23.28
C PRO A 59 4.70 -15.68 21.77
N ASP A 60 3.53 -15.86 21.15
CA ASP A 60 3.41 -16.28 19.74
C ASP A 60 2.54 -15.33 18.89
N THR A 61 2.17 -14.16 19.42
CA THR A 61 1.28 -13.22 18.73
C THR A 61 1.96 -11.88 18.56
N THR A 62 1.86 -11.32 17.34
CA THR A 62 2.23 -9.94 17.06
C THR A 62 1.04 -9.19 16.48
N VAL A 63 0.67 -8.09 17.13
CA VAL A 63 -0.33 -7.16 16.63
C VAL A 63 0.34 -6.16 15.69
N LEU A 64 -0.06 -6.20 14.43
CA LEU A 64 0.32 -5.21 13.42
C LEU A 64 -0.75 -4.12 13.34
N LYS A 65 -0.36 -2.88 13.64
CA LYS A 65 -1.16 -1.68 13.37
C LYS A 65 -0.53 -0.90 12.23
N TYR A 66 -1.37 -0.33 11.36
CA TYR A 66 -0.91 0.51 10.27
C TYR A 66 -1.82 1.72 10.07
N ALA A 67 -1.21 2.81 9.62
CA ALA A 67 -1.91 4.00 9.14
C ALA A 67 -1.45 4.31 7.71
N ALA A 68 -2.33 4.11 6.74
CA ALA A 68 -2.04 4.34 5.33
C ALA A 68 -2.54 5.72 4.87
N LYS A 69 -1.75 6.39 4.04
CA LYS A 69 -2.11 7.62 3.32
C LYS A 69 -1.78 7.44 1.85
N ALA A 70 -2.62 8.00 0.98
CA ALA A 70 -2.41 7.95 -0.46
C ALA A 70 -2.92 9.23 -1.13
N ASP A 71 -2.09 9.76 -2.02
CA ASP A 71 -2.39 10.88 -2.89
C ASP A 71 -2.45 10.37 -4.33
N VAL A 72 -3.57 10.60 -4.99
CA VAL A 72 -3.81 10.13 -6.36
C VAL A 72 -4.16 11.32 -7.23
N GLY A 73 -3.51 11.41 -8.39
CA GLY A 73 -3.68 12.51 -9.33
C GLY A 73 -3.86 12.02 -10.77
N GLY A 74 -4.35 12.92 -11.64
CA GLY A 74 -4.60 12.63 -13.05
C GLY A 74 -6.01 12.08 -13.31
N LYS A 75 -6.18 11.31 -14.40
CA LYS A 75 -7.51 10.82 -14.83
C LYS A 75 -8.15 9.88 -13.81
N ILE A 76 -7.37 9.11 -13.05
CA ILE A 76 -7.90 8.24 -12.00
C ILE A 76 -8.53 9.05 -10.85
N ALA A 77 -7.98 10.23 -10.51
CA ALA A 77 -8.57 11.09 -9.49
C ALA A 77 -9.98 11.57 -9.87
N GLN A 78 -10.30 11.62 -11.16
CA GLN A 78 -11.62 12.00 -11.69
C GLN A 78 -12.69 10.91 -11.47
N LEU A 79 -12.29 9.69 -11.08
CA LEU A 79 -13.23 8.61 -10.75
C LEU A 79 -13.97 8.82 -9.41
N GLY A 80 -13.52 9.80 -8.62
CA GLY A 80 -14.13 10.18 -7.35
C GLY A 80 -13.54 9.47 -6.12
N SER A 81 -13.59 10.16 -4.99
CA SER A 81 -12.95 9.75 -3.73
C SER A 81 -13.44 8.38 -3.22
N ARG A 82 -14.75 8.10 -3.32
CA ARG A 82 -15.34 6.84 -2.83
C ARG A 82 -14.78 5.59 -3.51
N LEU A 83 -14.55 5.66 -4.83
CA LEU A 83 -14.08 4.51 -5.61
C LEU A 83 -12.58 4.27 -5.42
N ILE A 84 -11.82 5.35 -5.22
CA ILE A 84 -10.40 5.29 -4.83
C ILE A 84 -10.29 4.68 -3.43
N GLU A 85 -11.08 5.16 -2.46
CA GLU A 85 -11.05 4.66 -1.08
C GLU A 85 -11.40 3.17 -1.00
N SER A 86 -12.42 2.69 -1.71
CA SER A 86 -12.81 1.28 -1.71
C SER A 86 -11.71 0.38 -2.30
N THR A 87 -11.06 0.84 -3.37
CA THR A 87 -9.94 0.12 -3.99
C THR A 87 -8.73 0.08 -3.06
N SER A 88 -8.39 1.20 -2.42
CA SER A 88 -7.30 1.28 -1.44
C SER A 88 -7.52 0.36 -0.24
N LYS A 89 -8.74 0.35 0.34
CA LYS A 89 -9.09 -0.57 1.44
C LYS A 89 -8.95 -2.03 1.02
N LYS A 90 -9.41 -2.39 -0.19
CA LYS A 90 -9.27 -3.75 -0.72
C LYS A 90 -7.80 -4.15 -0.86
N LEU A 91 -6.96 -3.29 -1.44
CA LEU A 91 -5.54 -3.57 -1.63
C LEU A 91 -4.79 -3.69 -0.30
N ALA A 92 -5.10 -2.82 0.68
CA ALA A 92 -4.53 -2.92 2.02
C ALA A 92 -4.92 -4.24 2.70
N GLY A 93 -6.20 -4.64 2.63
CA GLY A 93 -6.65 -5.93 3.16
C GLY A 93 -5.94 -7.12 2.51
N GLN A 94 -5.81 -7.11 1.18
CA GLN A 94 -5.08 -8.15 0.45
C GLN A 94 -3.60 -8.20 0.85
N PHE A 95 -2.94 -7.04 0.95
CA PHE A 95 -1.54 -6.97 1.36
C PHE A 95 -1.33 -7.59 2.73
N PHE A 96 -2.11 -7.21 3.75
CA PHE A 96 -1.91 -7.71 5.11
C PHE A 96 -2.34 -9.18 5.27
N SER A 97 -3.35 -9.63 4.52
CA SER A 97 -3.69 -11.07 4.45
C SER A 97 -2.52 -11.87 3.90
N SER A 98 -1.99 -11.49 2.74
CA SER A 98 -0.85 -12.19 2.12
C SER A 98 0.44 -12.03 2.91
N PHE A 99 0.63 -10.91 3.63
CA PHE A 99 1.75 -10.73 4.52
C PHE A 99 1.66 -11.70 5.68
N GLY A 100 0.51 -11.76 6.37
CA GLY A 100 0.25 -12.72 7.45
C GLY A 100 0.50 -14.16 7.04
N GLU A 101 -0.01 -14.58 5.86
CA GLU A 101 0.26 -15.91 5.30
C GLU A 101 1.75 -16.20 5.09
N LYS A 102 2.54 -15.19 4.70
CA LYS A 102 3.98 -15.36 4.39
C LYS A 102 4.88 -15.31 5.61
N VAL A 103 4.50 -14.57 6.66
CA VAL A 103 5.34 -14.36 7.84
C VAL A 103 4.83 -15.03 9.10
N GLY A 104 3.55 -15.37 9.17
CA GLY A 104 2.87 -15.87 10.36
C GLY A 104 3.08 -17.35 10.64
N GLY A 105 3.52 -18.14 9.66
CA GLY A 105 3.59 -19.60 9.78
C GLY A 105 2.24 -20.28 9.56
#